data_AF-A0A2V8PA08-F1
#
_entry.id   AF-A0A2V8PA08-F1
#
_cell.length_a   1.000
_cell.length_b   1.000
_cell.length_c   1.000
_cell.angle_alpha   90.00
_cell.angle_beta   90.00
_cell.angle_gamma   90.00
#
_symmetry.space_group_name_H-M   'P 1'
#
loop_
_entity.id
_entity.type
_entity.pdbx_description
1 polymer ?
#
loop_
_entity_poly.entity_id
_entity_poly.type
_entity_poly.pdbx_seq_one_letter_code
_entity_poly.pdbx_strand_id
1 'polypeptide(L)'
;MIELTREQREAVARQGETPPRALDPDTHTTYVLIREKVYARLKALLADEQGDQFARDLYPHVMEVFGREGWDDPAMDIYNDLDPR
;
A
#
# COMPACT_ATOMS: atom_id res chain seq x y z
N MET A 1 12.59 -20.87 2.86
CA MET A 1 13.40 -19.87 3.58
C MET A 1 14.84 -20.07 3.15
N ILE A 2 15.49 -19.05 2.60
CA ILE A 2 16.94 -19.09 2.32
C ILE A 2 17.65 -18.47 3.52
N GLU A 3 18.83 -19.00 3.88
CA GLU A 3 19.65 -18.44 4.94
C GLU A 3 20.75 -17.57 4.37
N LEU A 4 21.06 -16.47 5.07
CA LEU A 4 22.25 -15.68 4.76
C LEU A 4 23.49 -16.51 5.05
N THR A 5 24.41 -16.55 4.09
CA THR A 5 25.74 -17.13 4.28
C THR A 5 26.48 -16.41 5.41
N ARG A 6 27.52 -17.04 5.95
CA ARG A 6 28.34 -16.44 7.00
C ARG A 6 28.88 -15.06 6.60
N GLU A 7 29.42 -14.96 5.38
CA GLU A 7 29.98 -13.72 4.84
C GLU A 7 28.93 -12.62 4.74
N GLN A 8 27.72 -12.96 4.30
CA GLN A 8 26.61 -12.01 4.24
C GLN A 8 26.17 -11.54 5.63
N ARG A 9 26.11 -12.44 6.62
CA ARG A 9 25.80 -12.04 8.01
C ARG A 9 26.85 -11.07 8.56
N GLU A 10 28.12 -11.35 8.31
CA GLU A 10 29.23 -10.48 8.73
C GLU A 10 29.23 -9.14 7.98
N ALA A 11 28.85 -9.11 6.70
CA ALA A 11 28.71 -7.89 5.93
C ALA A 11 27.56 -7.02 6.47
N VAL A 12 26.39 -7.63 6.70
CA VAL A 12 25.21 -6.96 7.30
C VAL A 12 25.55 -6.37 8.67
N ALA A 13 26.27 -7.11 9.52
CA ALA A 13 26.66 -6.62 10.85
C ALA A 13 27.66 -5.45 10.79
N ARG A 14 28.49 -5.37 9.74
CA ARG A 14 29.52 -4.33 9.56
C ARG A 14 29.03 -3.08 8.85
N GLN A 15 28.00 -3.18 8.00
CA GLN A 15 27.58 -2.11 7.08
C GLN A 15 27.18 -0.81 7.80
N GLY A 16 26.81 -0.86 9.09
CA GLY A 16 26.47 0.31 9.92
C GLY A 16 25.17 1.03 9.52
N GLU A 17 24.81 0.98 8.24
CA GLU A 17 23.57 1.45 7.66
C GLU A 17 22.45 0.44 7.93
N THR A 18 21.35 0.90 8.50
CA THR A 18 20.15 0.09 8.76
C THR A 18 18.95 0.77 8.11
N PRO A 19 18.14 0.04 7.31
CA PRO A 19 18.25 -1.38 6.97
C PRO A 19 19.40 -1.71 5.99
N PRO A 20 20.00 -2.91 6.07
CA PRO A 20 21.04 -3.36 5.13
C PRO A 20 20.53 -3.39 3.69
N ARG A 21 21.42 -3.13 2.74
CA ARG A 21 21.11 -3.11 1.30
C ARG A 21 21.90 -4.17 0.57
N ALA A 22 21.23 -4.88 -0.34
CA ALA A 22 21.81 -5.91 -1.18
C ALA A 22 21.67 -5.50 -2.65
N LEU A 23 22.76 -5.52 -3.40
CA LEU A 23 22.75 -5.31 -4.85
C LEU A 23 22.68 -6.66 -5.55
N ASP A 24 21.69 -6.83 -6.42
CA ASP A 24 21.68 -7.92 -7.39
C ASP A 24 22.59 -7.54 -8.57
N PRO A 25 23.69 -8.28 -8.81
CA PRO A 25 24.66 -7.93 -9.85
C PRO A 25 24.14 -8.16 -11.27
N ASP A 26 23.14 -9.04 -11.44
CA ASP A 26 22.63 -9.37 -12.77
C ASP A 26 21.65 -8.28 -13.23
N THR A 27 20.77 -7.85 -12.33
CA THR A 27 19.75 -6.82 -12.65
C THR A 27 20.14 -5.41 -12.25
N HIS A 28 21.22 -5.23 -11.49
CA HIS A 28 21.62 -3.98 -10.84
C HIS A 28 20.53 -3.40 -9.90
N THR A 29 19.56 -4.23 -9.49
CA THR A 29 18.51 -3.83 -8.56
C THR A 29 19.02 -3.85 -7.14
N THR A 30 18.79 -2.77 -6.39
CA THR A 30 19.12 -2.72 -4.97
C THR A 30 17.90 -3.06 -4.12
N TYR A 31 18.02 -4.12 -3.33
CA TYR A 31 17.03 -4.56 -2.37
C TYR A 31 17.38 -4.10 -0.96
N VAL A 32 16.35 -3.96 -0.12
CA VAL A 32 16.49 -3.58 1.29
C VAL A 32 16.06 -4.74 2.16
N LEU A 33 16.93 -5.19 3.07
CA LEU A 33 16.64 -6.27 4.00
C LEU A 33 15.92 -5.73 5.22
N ILE A 34 14.59 -5.97 5.30
CA ILE A 34 13.76 -5.60 6.44
C ILE A 34 13.29 -6.83 7.20
N ARG A 35 12.99 -6.66 8.50
CA ARG A 35 12.40 -7.73 9.32
C ARG A 35 11.04 -8.11 8.75
N GLU A 36 10.73 -9.41 8.75
CA GLU A 36 9.47 -9.94 8.23
C GLU A 36 8.23 -9.25 8.84
N LYS A 37 8.23 -9.01 10.17
CA LYS A 37 7.13 -8.28 10.83
C LYS A 37 6.94 -6.86 10.30
N VAL A 38 8.01 -6.18 9.91
CA VAL A 38 7.93 -4.83 9.31
C VAL A 38 7.38 -4.91 7.90
N TYR A 39 7.87 -5.86 7.09
CA TYR A 39 7.33 -6.13 5.76
C TYR A 39 5.83 -6.44 5.81
N ALA A 40 5.39 -7.31 6.72
CA ALA A 40 3.98 -7.67 6.87
C ALA A 40 3.10 -6.45 7.19
N ARG A 41 3.56 -5.55 8.06
CA ARG A 41 2.84 -4.30 8.38
C ARG A 41 2.77 -3.38 7.16
N LEU A 42 3.88 -3.17 6.46
CA LEU A 42 3.90 -2.35 5.24
C LEU A 42 3.01 -2.93 4.15
N LYS A 43 3.07 -4.24 3.93
CA LYS A 43 2.22 -4.94 2.98
C LYS A 43 0.74 -4.78 3.31
N ALA A 44 0.37 -4.88 4.59
CA ALA A 44 -1.01 -4.66 5.01
C ALA A 44 -1.47 -3.22 4.73
N LEU A 45 -0.65 -2.22 5.06
CA LEU A 45 -0.95 -0.81 4.79
C LEU A 45 -1.10 -0.53 3.28
N LEU A 46 -0.19 -1.05 2.46
CA LEU A 46 -0.23 -0.88 1.01
C LEU A 46 -1.35 -1.70 0.34
N ALA A 47 -1.76 -2.81 0.94
CA ALA A 47 -2.93 -3.56 0.49
C ALA A 47 -4.23 -2.81 0.81
N ASP A 48 -4.27 -2.11 1.94
CA ASP A 48 -5.36 -1.18 2.28
C ASP A 48 -5.41 -0.04 1.26
N GLU A 49 -4.25 0.52 0.87
CA GLU A 49 -4.18 1.54 -0.18
C GLU A 49 -4.62 1.03 -1.56
N GLN A 50 -4.39 -0.24 -1.90
CA GLN A 50 -4.94 -0.85 -3.12
C GLN A 50 -6.45 -1.10 -3.02
N GLY A 51 -6.96 -1.39 -1.83
CA GLY A 51 -8.39 -1.35 -1.53
C GLY A 51 -8.97 0.05 -1.74
N ASP A 52 -8.26 1.08 -1.27
CA ASP A 52 -8.61 2.49 -1.49
C ASP A 52 -8.44 2.92 -2.95
N GLN A 53 -7.53 2.31 -3.70
CA GLN A 53 -7.33 2.58 -5.12
C GLN A 53 -8.44 1.93 -5.94
N PHE A 54 -8.80 0.68 -5.62
CA PHE A 54 -9.98 0.02 -6.16
C PHE A 54 -11.27 0.79 -5.80
N ALA A 55 -11.40 1.27 -4.56
CA ALA A 55 -12.51 2.11 -4.14
C ALA A 55 -12.51 3.46 -4.88
N ARG A 56 -11.35 4.13 -5.01
CA ARG A 56 -11.21 5.38 -5.78
C ARG A 56 -11.51 5.21 -7.28
N ASP A 57 -11.18 4.06 -7.86
CA ASP A 57 -11.43 3.76 -9.26
C ASP A 57 -12.89 3.36 -9.49
N LEU A 58 -13.52 2.62 -8.56
CA LEU A 58 -14.95 2.30 -8.65
C LEU A 58 -15.86 3.46 -8.27
N TYR A 59 -15.44 4.35 -7.37
CA TYR A 59 -16.29 5.40 -6.81
C TYR A 59 -16.91 6.29 -7.90
N PRO A 60 -16.18 6.80 -8.92
CA PRO A 60 -16.77 7.54 -10.03
C PRO A 60 -17.84 6.74 -10.79
N HIS A 61 -17.62 5.45 -11.02
CA HIS A 61 -18.57 4.58 -11.72
C HIS A 61 -19.83 4.32 -10.89
N VAL A 62 -19.66 4.12 -9.58
CA VAL A 62 -20.77 3.95 -8.63
C VAL A 62 -21.59 5.24 -8.55
N MET A 63 -20.94 6.40 -8.44
CA MET A 63 -21.61 7.70 -8.45
C MET A 63 -22.32 7.99 -9.76
N GLU A 64 -21.76 7.60 -10.91
CA GLU A 64 -22.44 7.73 -12.21
C GLU A 64 -23.76 6.92 -12.26
N VAL A 65 -23.77 5.71 -11.69
CA VAL A 65 -25.00 4.89 -11.61
C VAL A 65 -26.02 5.54 -10.68
N PHE A 66 -25.61 5.99 -9.50
CA PHE A 66 -26.51 6.67 -8.57
C PHE A 66 -27.06 7.98 -9.14
N GLY A 67 -26.23 8.77 -9.81
CA GLY A 67 -26.66 10.00 -10.50
C GLY A 67 -27.73 9.72 -11.56
N ARG A 68 -27.57 8.65 -12.36
CA ARG A 68 -28.59 8.19 -13.31
C ARG A 68 -29.90 7.74 -12.64
N GLU A 69 -29.83 7.27 -11.40
CA GLU A 69 -30.99 6.91 -10.58
C GLU A 69 -31.60 8.12 -9.84
N GLY A 70 -31.11 9.34 -10.12
CA GLY A 70 -31.68 10.58 -9.58
C GLY A 70 -31.08 11.02 -8.24
N TRP A 71 -29.99 10.38 -7.79
CA TRP A 71 -29.29 10.82 -6.57
C TRP A 71 -28.54 12.15 -6.73
N ASP A 72 -28.29 12.60 -7.97
CA ASP A 72 -27.77 13.94 -8.27
C ASP A 72 -28.87 15.03 -8.31
N ASP A 73 -30.15 14.67 -8.09
CA ASP A 73 -31.24 15.65 -8.03
C ASP A 73 -31.05 16.54 -6.79
N PRO A 74 -31.10 17.88 -6.91
CA PRO A 74 -31.04 18.79 -5.76
C PRO A 74 -32.06 18.48 -4.65
N ALA A 75 -33.17 17.81 -4.95
CA ALA A 75 -34.12 17.33 -3.94
C ALA A 75 -33.53 16.27 -2.99
N MET A 76 -32.48 15.57 -3.41
CA MET A 76 -31.76 14.55 -2.61
C MET A 76 -30.74 15.18 -1.64
N ASP A 77 -30.46 16.49 -1.75
CA ASP A 77 -29.56 17.19 -0.82
C ASP A 77 -30.07 17.16 0.63
N ILE A 78 -31.35 16.90 0.84
CA ILE A 78 -31.95 16.71 2.19
C ILE A 78 -31.26 15.60 3.00
N TYR A 79 -30.63 14.63 2.34
CA TYR A 79 -29.91 13.55 3.01
C TYR A 79 -28.51 13.99 3.49
N ASN A 80 -27.92 15.03 2.89
CA ASN A 80 -26.63 15.57 3.32
C ASN A 80 -26.74 16.29 4.67
N ASP A 81 -27.89 16.93 4.93
CA ASP A 81 -28.17 17.61 6.21
C ASP A 81 -28.46 16.62 7.37
N LEU A 82 -28.72 15.35 7.05
CA LEU A 82 -28.95 14.28 8.01
C LEU A 82 -27.67 13.51 8.38
N ASP A 83 -26.52 13.79 7.74
CA ASP A 83 -25.21 13.19 8.03
C ASP A 83 -24.56 13.91 9.23
N PRO A 84 -24.57 13.32 10.45
CA PRO A 84 -24.05 13.96 11.65
C PRO A 84 -22.53 13.73 11.69
N ARG A 85 -21.77 14.50 10.92
CA ARG A 85 -20.31 14.58 11.11
C ARG A 85 -19.95 15.42 12.31
#